data_AF-A0A382GGD9-F1
#
_entry.id   AF-A0A382GGD9-F1
#
_cell.length_a   1.000
_cell.length_b   1.000
_cell.length_c   1.000
_cell.angle_alpha   90.00
_cell.angle_beta   90.00
_cell.angle_gamma   90.00
#
_symmetry.space_group_name_H-M   'P 1'
#
loop_
_entity.id
_entity.type
_entity.pdbx_description
1 polymer ?
#
loop_
_entity_poly.entity_id
_entity_poly.type
_entity_poly.pdbx_seq_one_letter_code
_entity_poly.pdbx_strand_id
1 'polypeptide(L)'
;MTDNKLEKLRKKINEVDDKILDLLAQRAVVVSEIGKYKDTTNTVVDLDREQTILNRLLNKTKGEYSKDTIIRIWRELFQASSKLQISSDSLIQTKRSIDSIKIYKGGKSSVVGKSNIIKLSSNESSLGPSSSIAEIGNLKNITNSMHRYPEISGFTLRKEIAKLNNIDSHRIVL
;
A
#
# COMPACT_ATOMS: atom_id res chain seq x y z
N MET A 1 -4.23 15.10 -48.71
CA MET A 1 -4.17 16.41 -47.98
C MET A 1 -4.28 16.26 -46.46
N THR A 2 -5.04 15.29 -45.95
CA THR A 2 -5.16 14.95 -44.52
C THR A 2 -3.82 14.57 -43.86
N ASP A 3 -2.95 13.84 -44.56
CA ASP A 3 -1.64 13.41 -44.01
C ASP A 3 -0.71 14.58 -43.66
N ASN A 4 -0.71 15.65 -44.46
CA ASN A 4 0.16 16.81 -44.19
C ASN A 4 -0.27 17.58 -42.92
N LYS A 5 -1.58 17.68 -42.67
CA LYS A 5 -2.10 18.31 -41.45
C LYS A 5 -1.81 17.46 -40.22
N LEU A 6 -1.96 16.14 -40.33
CA LEU A 6 -1.62 15.21 -39.26
C LEU A 6 -0.13 15.28 -38.90
N GLU A 7 0.76 15.26 -39.90
CA GLU A 7 2.21 15.35 -39.67
C GLU A 7 2.61 16.68 -39.03
N LYS A 8 1.98 17.79 -39.42
CA LYS A 8 2.19 19.08 -38.74
C LYS A 8 1.76 19.05 -37.27
N LEU A 9 0.68 18.35 -36.94
CA LEU A 9 0.24 18.19 -35.55
C LEU A 9 1.17 17.29 -34.75
N ARG A 10 1.65 16.19 -35.33
CA ARG A 10 2.66 15.31 -34.70
C ARG A 10 3.96 16.05 -34.40
N LYS A 11 4.44 16.89 -35.33
CA LYS A 11 5.61 17.75 -35.07
C LYS A 11 5.39 18.69 -33.89
N LYS A 12 4.21 19.30 -33.78
CA LYS A 12 3.87 20.14 -32.62
C LYS A 12 3.83 19.35 -31.30
N ILE A 13 3.38 18.10 -31.34
CA ILE A 13 3.43 17.21 -30.16
C ILE A 13 4.88 16.96 -29.77
N ASN A 14 5.75 16.59 -30.72
CA ASN A 14 7.17 16.35 -30.44
C ASN A 14 7.84 17.59 -29.80
N GLU A 15 7.57 18.80 -30.33
CA GLU A 15 8.09 20.04 -29.75
C GLU A 15 7.62 20.30 -28.31
N VAL A 16 6.42 19.83 -27.95
CA VAL A 16 5.90 19.91 -26.57
C VAL A 16 6.53 18.84 -25.70
N ASP A 17 6.68 17.62 -26.21
CA ASP A 17 7.28 16.49 -25.50
C ASP A 17 8.75 16.76 -25.16
N ASP A 18 9.51 17.36 -26.08
CA ASP A 18 10.91 17.77 -25.85
C ASP A 18 10.99 18.78 -24.70
N LYS A 19 10.08 19.76 -24.66
CA LYS A 19 10.00 20.73 -23.53
C LYS A 19 9.61 20.06 -22.22
N ILE A 20 8.72 19.07 -22.26
CA ILE A 20 8.36 18.30 -21.07
C ILE A 20 9.60 17.55 -20.56
N LEU A 21 10.39 16.95 -21.44
CA LEU A 21 11.62 16.25 -21.08
C LEU A 21 12.63 17.19 -20.41
N ASP A 22 12.84 18.39 -20.97
CA ASP A 22 13.72 19.41 -20.38
C ASP A 22 13.25 19.84 -18.98
N LEU A 23 11.94 20.07 -18.81
CA LEU A 23 11.35 20.44 -17.53
C LEU A 23 11.47 19.31 -16.50
N LEU A 24 11.34 18.05 -16.93
CA LEU A 24 11.54 16.88 -16.08
C LEU A 24 13.00 16.76 -15.63
N ALA A 25 13.96 17.01 -16.53
CA ALA A 25 15.39 17.02 -16.20
C ALA A 25 15.71 18.12 -15.16
N GLN A 26 15.22 19.35 -15.38
CA GLN A 26 15.37 20.45 -14.42
C GLN A 26 14.75 20.09 -13.06
N ARG A 27 13.56 19.50 -13.06
CA ARG A 27 12.90 19.06 -11.84
C ARG A 27 13.70 17.96 -11.13
N ALA A 28 14.31 17.04 -11.86
CA ALA A 28 15.12 15.96 -11.30
C ALA A 28 16.34 16.51 -10.52
N VAL A 29 17.02 17.52 -11.06
CA VAL A 29 18.15 18.20 -10.37
C VAL A 29 17.71 18.73 -9.00
N VAL A 30 16.62 19.50 -8.96
CA VAL A 30 16.09 20.06 -7.72
C VAL A 30 15.65 18.97 -6.74
N VAL A 31 15.02 17.90 -7.24
CA VAL A 31 14.59 16.75 -6.43
C VAL A 31 15.78 16.03 -5.80
N SER A 32 16.88 15.87 -6.54
CA SER A 32 18.12 15.28 -6.02
C SER A 32 18.78 16.17 -4.97
N GLU A 33 18.77 17.49 -5.16
CA GLU A 33 19.26 18.43 -4.14
C GLU A 33 18.43 18.38 -2.86
N ILE A 34 17.10 18.35 -2.96
CA ILE A 34 16.21 18.15 -1.80
C ILE A 34 16.52 16.83 -1.10
N GLY A 35 16.82 15.78 -1.86
CA GLY A 35 17.21 14.47 -1.32
C GLY A 35 18.41 14.52 -0.39
N LYS A 36 19.39 15.41 -0.63
CA LYS A 36 20.58 15.58 0.22
C LYS A 36 20.26 16.07 1.64
N TYR A 37 19.14 16.78 1.80
CA TYR A 37 18.69 17.31 3.10
C TYR A 37 17.72 16.36 3.81
N LYS A 38 17.31 15.28 3.17
CA LYS A 38 16.42 14.26 3.75
C LYS A 38 17.25 13.11 4.29
N ASP A 39 16.80 12.55 5.41
CA ASP A 39 17.40 11.34 5.95
C ASP A 39 17.11 10.16 5.00
N THR A 40 18.16 9.68 4.31
CA THR A 40 18.09 8.58 3.34
C THR A 40 17.62 7.27 3.97
N THR A 41 17.66 7.16 5.31
CA THR A 41 17.44 5.90 6.01
C THR A 41 15.98 5.57 6.31
N ASN A 42 15.05 6.54 6.32
CA ASN A 42 13.69 6.24 6.81
C ASN A 42 12.51 6.91 6.10
N THR A 43 12.62 8.13 5.55
CA THR A 43 11.41 8.85 5.07
C THR A 43 11.67 9.78 3.89
N VAL A 44 11.99 9.20 2.74
CA VAL A 44 12.06 9.94 1.46
C VAL A 44 10.68 10.45 1.03
N VAL A 45 9.64 9.64 1.23
CA VAL A 45 8.26 9.93 0.81
C VAL A 45 7.55 10.79 1.85
N ASP A 46 6.98 11.91 1.39
CA ASP A 46 6.19 12.83 2.21
C ASP A 46 4.79 13.01 1.59
N LEU A 47 3.80 12.35 2.21
CA LEU A 47 2.43 12.29 1.70
C LEU A 47 1.72 13.64 1.75
N ASP A 48 1.94 14.42 2.81
CA ASP A 48 1.29 15.73 3.00
C ASP A 48 1.82 16.74 2.00
N ARG A 49 3.13 16.71 1.75
CA ARG A 49 3.77 17.52 0.73
C ARG A 49 3.25 17.20 -0.66
N GLU A 50 3.10 15.93 -1.01
CA GLU A 50 2.54 15.50 -2.29
C GLU A 50 1.08 15.93 -2.46
N GLN A 51 0.26 15.76 -1.42
CA GLN A 51 -1.14 16.18 -1.44
C GLN A 51 -1.26 17.70 -1.66
N THR A 52 -0.37 18.49 -1.05
CA THR A 52 -0.30 19.94 -1.25
C THR A 52 0.05 20.29 -2.70
N ILE A 53 0.96 19.54 -3.35
CA ILE A 53 1.26 19.71 -4.78
C ILE A 53 0.03 19.41 -5.63
N LEU A 54 -0.63 18.28 -5.38
CA LEU A 54 -1.81 17.88 -6.14
C LEU A 54 -2.92 18.93 -6.02
N ASN A 55 -3.24 19.39 -4.81
CA ASN A 55 -4.23 20.44 -4.59
C ASN A 55 -3.89 21.72 -5.37
N ARG A 56 -2.62 22.16 -5.29
CA ARG A 56 -2.14 23.34 -6.03
C ARG A 56 -2.26 23.16 -7.55
N LEU A 57 -1.96 21.98 -8.08
CA LEU A 57 -2.04 21.71 -9.52
C LEU A 57 -3.48 21.64 -9.99
N LEU A 58 -4.36 20.96 -9.25
CA LEU A 58 -5.78 20.82 -9.55
C LEU A 58 -6.52 22.17 -9.59
N ASN A 59 -6.06 23.15 -8.82
CA ASN A 59 -6.57 24.52 -8.86
C ASN A 59 -6.03 25.33 -10.05
N LYS A 60 -4.88 24.93 -10.62
CA LYS A 60 -4.25 25.60 -11.77
C LYS A 60 -4.59 24.96 -13.10
N THR A 61 -5.19 23.77 -13.13
CA THR A 61 -5.49 23.05 -14.37
C THR A 61 -6.48 23.84 -15.22
N LYS A 62 -6.06 24.21 -16.45
CA LYS A 62 -6.88 24.90 -17.45
C LYS A 62 -6.94 24.15 -18.79
N GLY A 63 -6.59 22.87 -18.79
CA GLY A 63 -6.46 22.04 -20.00
C GLY A 63 -7.60 21.03 -20.19
N GLU A 64 -7.55 20.32 -21.31
CA GLU A 64 -8.55 19.31 -21.70
C GLU A 64 -8.41 17.98 -20.93
N TYR A 65 -7.26 17.72 -20.30
CA TYR A 65 -7.08 16.54 -19.47
C TYR A 65 -7.90 16.62 -18.19
N SER A 66 -8.55 15.49 -17.84
CA SER A 66 -9.30 15.37 -16.60
C SER A 66 -8.42 15.55 -15.36
N LYS A 67 -9.03 15.98 -14.25
CA LYS A 67 -8.34 16.08 -12.96
C LYS A 67 -7.73 14.75 -12.52
N ASP A 68 -8.41 13.63 -12.76
CA ASP A 68 -7.90 12.29 -12.44
C ASP A 68 -6.62 11.96 -13.24
N THR A 69 -6.62 12.26 -14.55
CA THR A 69 -5.45 12.05 -15.41
C THR A 69 -4.23 12.81 -14.89
N ILE A 70 -4.40 14.08 -14.50
CA ILE A 70 -3.32 14.89 -13.93
C ILE A 70 -2.80 14.28 -12.62
N ILE A 71 -3.70 13.82 -11.75
CA ILE A 71 -3.31 13.15 -10.49
C ILE A 71 -2.46 11.90 -10.78
N ARG A 72 -2.85 11.08 -11.75
CA ARG A 72 -2.12 9.85 -12.11
C ARG A 72 -0.72 10.14 -12.61
N ILE A 73 -0.57 11.08 -13.55
CA ILE A 73 0.73 11.49 -14.09
C ILE A 73 1.65 11.98 -12.96
N TRP A 74 1.12 12.81 -12.05
CA TRP A 74 1.93 13.35 -10.96
C TRP A 74 2.30 12.32 -9.91
N ARG A 75 1.44 11.35 -9.60
CA ARG A 75 1.77 10.25 -8.70
C ARG A 75 2.91 9.39 -9.23
N GLU A 76 2.90 9.08 -10.53
CA GLU A 76 4.01 8.36 -11.17
C GLU A 76 5.30 9.19 -11.14
N LEU A 77 5.21 10.50 -11.39
CA LEU A 77 6.36 11.39 -11.27
C LEU A 77 6.93 11.44 -9.85
N PHE A 78 6.07 11.45 -8.81
CA PHE A 78 6.52 11.39 -7.40
C PHE A 78 7.19 10.05 -7.07
N GLN A 79 6.66 8.95 -7.58
CA GLN A 79 7.28 7.63 -7.43
C GLN A 79 8.69 7.62 -8.05
N ALA A 80 8.84 8.10 -9.29
CA ALA A 80 10.14 8.21 -9.95
C ALA A 80 11.10 9.13 -9.17
N SER A 81 10.60 10.25 -8.66
CA SER A 81 11.39 11.20 -7.86
C SER A 81 11.92 10.59 -6.57
N SER A 82 11.10 9.77 -5.91
CA SER A 82 11.49 9.11 -4.66
C SER A 82 12.63 8.11 -4.91
N LYS A 83 12.61 7.41 -6.05
CA LYS A 83 13.69 6.51 -6.45
C LYS A 83 15.02 7.22 -6.68
N LEU A 84 15.00 8.47 -7.16
CA LEU A 84 16.22 9.27 -7.32
C LEU A 84 16.88 9.67 -5.98
N GLN A 85 16.12 9.62 -4.88
CA GLN A 85 16.58 10.02 -3.54
C GLN A 85 16.98 8.81 -2.68
N ILE A 86 16.50 7.61 -3.00
CA ILE A 86 16.79 6.39 -2.25
C ILE A 86 18.10 5.79 -2.76
N SER A 87 19.07 5.60 -1.87
CA SER A 87 20.35 4.94 -2.14
C SER A 87 20.30 3.42 -1.93
N SER A 88 19.20 2.75 -2.29
CA SER A 88 19.03 1.30 -2.06
C SER A 88 19.26 0.47 -3.32
N ASP A 89 20.21 -0.46 -3.23
CA ASP A 89 20.57 -1.46 -4.24
C ASP A 89 19.62 -2.69 -4.26
N SER A 90 18.44 -2.59 -3.65
CA SER A 90 17.52 -3.73 -3.63
C SER A 90 17.04 -4.07 -5.04
N LEU A 91 17.38 -5.27 -5.53
CA LEU A 91 16.93 -5.82 -6.81
C LEU A 91 15.39 -5.92 -6.90
N ILE A 92 14.70 -5.96 -5.77
CA ILE A 92 13.23 -6.00 -5.70
C ILE A 92 12.75 -4.75 -4.95
N GLN A 93 12.01 -3.90 -5.65
CA GLN A 93 11.34 -2.75 -5.07
C GLN A 93 9.82 -2.92 -5.19
N THR A 94 9.13 -2.90 -4.05
CA THR A 94 7.67 -2.86 -4.00
C THR A 94 7.15 -1.49 -4.43
N LYS A 95 5.91 -1.43 -4.93
CA LYS A 95 5.23 -0.13 -5.10
C LYS A 95 4.94 0.43 -3.72
N ARG A 96 5.18 1.74 -3.52
CA ARG A 96 4.85 2.45 -2.27
C ARG A 96 3.42 2.22 -1.78
N SER A 97 2.48 2.03 -2.71
CA SER A 97 1.08 1.77 -2.37
C SER A 97 0.91 0.45 -1.65
N ILE A 98 1.71 -0.57 -2.00
CA ILE A 98 1.72 -1.89 -1.37
C ILE A 98 2.31 -1.78 0.04
N ASP A 99 3.43 -1.06 0.20
CA ASP A 99 4.04 -0.86 1.53
C ASP A 99 3.12 -0.10 2.50
N SER A 100 2.24 0.75 1.96
CA SER A 100 1.26 1.49 2.76
C SER A 100 0.04 0.66 3.17
N ILE A 101 -0.13 -0.55 2.62
CA ILE A 101 -1.27 -1.42 2.96
C ILE A 101 -1.09 -1.90 4.40
N LYS A 102 -2.00 -1.46 5.27
CA LYS A 102 -2.09 -2.01 6.62
C LYS A 102 -2.56 -3.46 6.52
N ILE A 103 -1.81 -4.37 7.13
CA ILE A 103 -2.19 -5.78 7.25
C ILE A 103 -3.59 -5.86 7.84
N TYR A 104 -4.44 -6.70 7.24
CA TYR A 104 -5.77 -6.97 7.75
C TYR A 104 -5.67 -7.47 9.20
N LYS A 105 -6.31 -6.74 10.12
CA LYS A 105 -6.44 -7.15 11.52
C LYS A 105 -7.80 -7.81 11.70
N GLY A 106 -7.82 -9.14 11.59
CA GLY A 106 -8.98 -9.94 11.95
C GLY A 106 -9.35 -9.75 13.43
N GLY A 107 -10.62 -9.94 13.76
CA GLY A 107 -11.04 -10.00 15.17
C GLY A 107 -11.18 -8.67 15.90
N LYS A 108 -11.37 -7.54 15.19
CA LYS A 108 -11.97 -6.35 15.83
C LYS A 108 -13.41 -6.68 16.25
N SER A 109 -13.54 -7.27 17.42
CA SER A 109 -14.81 -7.57 18.09
C SER A 109 -15.12 -6.55 19.19
N SER A 110 -14.35 -5.47 19.26
CA SER A 110 -14.52 -4.37 20.20
C SER A 110 -14.84 -3.08 19.45
N VAL A 111 -15.92 -2.43 19.87
CA VAL A 111 -16.35 -1.10 19.46
C VAL A 111 -16.33 -0.26 20.72
N VAL A 112 -15.67 0.89 20.66
CA VAL A 112 -15.58 1.81 21.80
C VAL A 112 -16.99 2.11 22.31
N GLY A 113 -17.25 1.83 23.59
CA GLY A 113 -18.54 2.09 24.24
C GLY A 113 -19.60 0.98 24.15
N LYS A 114 -19.30 -0.20 23.58
CA LYS A 114 -20.22 -1.34 23.59
C LYS A 114 -19.60 -2.58 24.21
N SER A 115 -20.28 -3.15 25.22
CA SER A 115 -19.88 -4.37 25.93
C SER A 115 -20.35 -5.65 25.25
N ASN A 116 -21.57 -5.66 24.70
CA ASN A 116 -22.17 -6.85 24.09
C ASN A 116 -22.14 -6.73 22.57
N ILE A 117 -21.05 -7.20 21.96
CA ILE A 117 -20.87 -7.23 20.50
C ILE A 117 -21.06 -8.65 20.02
N ILE A 118 -22.16 -8.89 19.30
CA ILE A 118 -22.46 -10.18 18.67
C ILE A 118 -21.90 -10.15 17.26
N LYS A 119 -20.88 -10.97 17.00
CA LYS A 119 -20.24 -11.05 15.68
C LYS A 119 -20.91 -12.13 14.83
N LEU A 120 -21.78 -11.70 13.92
CA LEU A 120 -22.57 -12.58 13.05
C LEU A 120 -21.75 -13.34 12.00
N SER A 121 -20.51 -12.93 11.73
CA SER A 121 -19.62 -13.52 10.73
C SER A 121 -18.65 -14.59 11.26
N SER A 122 -18.96 -15.23 12.39
CA SER A 122 -18.02 -16.17 13.08
C SER A 122 -18.36 -17.64 12.88
N ASN A 123 -18.62 -18.08 11.66
CA ASN A 123 -18.66 -19.50 11.32
C ASN A 123 -17.29 -20.07 10.90
N GLU A 124 -16.25 -19.23 10.75
CA GLU A 124 -14.90 -19.64 10.33
C GLU A 124 -13.79 -19.18 11.30
N SER A 125 -14.14 -18.96 12.58
CA SER A 125 -13.11 -18.59 13.57
C SER A 125 -12.30 -19.81 14.01
N SER A 126 -11.00 -19.62 14.25
CA SER A 126 -10.10 -20.66 14.79
C SER A 126 -10.52 -21.19 16.17
N LEU A 127 -11.42 -20.48 16.85
CA LEU A 127 -11.93 -20.81 18.18
C LEU A 127 -13.09 -21.82 18.15
N GLY A 128 -13.69 -22.09 16.98
CA GLY A 128 -14.82 -23.00 16.84
C GLY A 128 -16.16 -22.42 17.33
N PRO A 129 -17.21 -23.24 17.42
CA PRO A 129 -18.54 -22.80 17.86
C PRO A 129 -18.58 -22.46 19.37
N SER A 130 -19.65 -21.77 19.79
CA SER A 130 -19.91 -21.46 21.21
C SER A 130 -19.96 -22.72 22.08
N SER A 131 -19.48 -22.63 23.32
CA SER A 131 -19.50 -23.73 24.30
C SER A 131 -20.90 -24.28 24.54
N SER A 132 -21.93 -23.43 24.55
CA SER A 132 -23.32 -23.86 24.71
C SER A 132 -23.80 -24.74 23.56
N ILE A 133 -23.35 -24.48 22.33
CA ILE A 133 -23.68 -25.32 21.15
C ILE A 133 -22.95 -26.67 21.26
N ALA A 134 -21.71 -26.66 21.73
CA ALA A 134 -20.92 -27.87 21.95
C ALA A 134 -21.55 -28.80 23.00
N GLU A 135 -22.20 -28.23 24.03
CA GLU A 135 -22.92 -28.95 25.08
C GLU A 135 -24.25 -29.52 24.60
N ILE A 136 -25.04 -28.75 23.85
CA ILE A 136 -26.36 -29.18 23.36
C ILE A 136 -26.26 -30.32 22.36
N GLY A 137 -25.26 -30.31 21.47
CA GLY A 137 -25.13 -31.31 20.40
C GLY A 137 -24.38 -32.59 20.77
N ASN A 138 -23.97 -32.78 22.03
CA ASN A 138 -23.00 -33.82 22.42
C ASN A 138 -21.71 -33.77 21.56
N LEU A 139 -21.39 -32.59 21.04
CA LEU A 139 -20.33 -32.34 20.06
C LEU A 139 -18.94 -32.28 20.69
N LYS A 140 -18.81 -32.43 22.02
CA LYS A 140 -17.50 -32.42 22.72
C LYS A 140 -16.48 -33.37 22.08
N ASN A 141 -16.92 -34.55 21.63
CA ASN A 141 -16.05 -35.53 20.97
C ASN A 141 -15.75 -35.19 19.50
N ILE A 142 -16.62 -34.43 18.82
CA ILE A 142 -16.51 -34.07 17.39
C ILE A 142 -15.77 -32.74 17.21
N THR A 143 -15.89 -31.79 18.14
CA THR A 143 -15.20 -30.48 18.07
C THR A 143 -13.67 -30.58 18.09
N ASN A 144 -13.12 -31.67 18.64
CA ASN A 144 -11.68 -31.96 18.56
C ASN A 144 -11.24 -32.49 17.18
N SER A 145 -12.15 -33.05 16.39
CA SER A 145 -11.88 -33.55 15.02
C SER A 145 -12.39 -32.62 13.91
N MET A 146 -13.13 -31.55 14.24
CA MET A 146 -13.53 -30.55 13.25
C MET A 146 -12.32 -29.75 12.75
N HIS A 147 -12.21 -29.63 11.42
CA HIS A 147 -11.22 -28.78 10.78
C HIS A 147 -11.45 -27.32 11.18
N ARG A 148 -10.57 -26.79 12.03
CA ARG A 148 -10.53 -25.36 12.36
C ARG A 148 -9.62 -24.67 11.37
N TYR A 149 -10.03 -23.50 10.90
CA TYR A 149 -9.11 -22.64 10.18
C TYR A 149 -7.98 -22.21 11.12
N PRO A 150 -6.72 -22.23 10.65
CA PRO A 150 -5.61 -21.69 11.42
C PRO A 150 -5.84 -20.20 11.70
N GLU A 151 -5.22 -19.70 12.76
CA GLU A 151 -5.21 -18.28 13.05
C GLU A 151 -4.62 -17.52 11.84
N ILE A 152 -5.41 -16.64 11.19
CA ILE A 152 -4.95 -15.83 10.03
C ILE A 152 -3.66 -15.06 10.34
N SER A 153 -3.50 -14.61 11.59
CA SER A 153 -2.32 -13.87 11.99
C SER A 153 -1.09 -14.78 12.08
N GLY A 154 -1.28 -16.09 12.32
CA GLY A 154 -0.22 -17.06 12.59
C GLY A 154 0.58 -16.80 13.88
N PHE A 155 0.15 -15.85 14.72
CA PHE A 155 0.87 -15.41 15.92
C PHE A 155 1.13 -16.55 16.88
N THR A 156 0.11 -17.34 17.19
CA THR A 156 0.22 -18.46 18.14
C THR A 156 1.24 -19.49 17.63
N LEU A 157 1.18 -19.85 16.34
CA LEU A 157 2.10 -20.81 15.73
C LEU A 157 3.54 -20.28 15.70
N ARG A 158 3.77 -19.01 15.31
CA ARG A 158 5.11 -18.40 15.35
C ARG A 158 5.68 -18.38 16.76
N LYS A 159 4.87 -18.09 17.78
CA LYS A 159 5.31 -18.08 19.18
C LYS A 159 5.75 -19.47 19.66
N GLU A 160 5.03 -20.51 19.29
CA GLU A 160 5.40 -21.90 19.66
C GLU A 160 6.64 -22.39 18.91
N ILE A 161 6.75 -22.12 17.60
CA ILE A 161 7.95 -22.45 16.81
C ILE A 161 9.18 -21.70 17.35
N ALA A 162 9.02 -20.42 17.70
CA ALA A 162 10.05 -19.60 18.30
C ALA A 162 10.57 -20.19 19.61
N LYS A 163 9.65 -20.63 20.49
CA LYS A 163 10.00 -21.29 21.75
C LYS A 163 10.73 -22.61 21.53
N LEU A 164 10.28 -23.41 20.56
CA LEU A 164 10.86 -24.72 20.26
C LEU A 164 12.27 -24.61 19.66
N ASN A 165 12.53 -23.59 18.84
CA ASN A 165 13.81 -23.39 18.14
C ASN A 165 14.70 -22.31 18.78
N ASN A 166 14.26 -21.69 19.87
CA ASN A 166 14.94 -20.58 20.55
C ASN A 166 15.31 -19.42 19.61
N ILE A 167 14.37 -19.02 18.74
CA ILE A 167 14.52 -17.92 17.79
C ILE A 167 13.45 -16.84 18.02
N ASP A 168 13.67 -15.62 17.54
CA ASP A 168 12.69 -14.55 17.62
C ASP A 168 11.46 -14.84 16.73
N SER A 169 10.26 -14.79 17.33
CA SER A 169 8.98 -15.01 16.63
C SER A 169 8.72 -14.03 15.49
N HIS A 170 9.32 -12.83 15.53
CA HIS A 170 9.17 -11.83 14.46
C HIS A 170 10.01 -12.16 13.22
N ARG A 171 10.93 -13.13 13.32
CA ARG A 171 11.78 -13.57 12.21
C ARG A 171 11.25 -14.81 11.50
N ILE A 172 10.12 -15.35 11.95
CA ILE A 172 9.50 -16.56 11.39
C ILE A 172 8.47 -16.14 10.33
N VAL A 173 8.60 -16.69 9.12
CA VAL A 173 7.63 -16.57 8.02
C VAL A 173 6.85 -17.88 7.91
N LEU A 174 5.51 -17.80 7.87
CA LEU A 174 4.59 -18.93 7.76
C LEU A 174 3.99 -19.01 6.36
#